data_AF-A0A965AFT3-F1
#
_entry.id   AF-A0A965AFT3-F1
#
_cell.length_a   1.000
_cell.length_b   1.000
_cell.length_c   1.000
_cell.angle_alpha   90.00
_cell.angle_beta   90.00
_cell.angle_gamma   90.00
#
_symmetry.space_group_name_H-M   'P 1'
#
loop_
_entity.id
_entity.type
_entity.pdbx_description
1 polymer ?
#
loop_
_entity_poly.entity_id
_entity_poly.type
_entity_poly.pdbx_seq_one_letter_code
_entity_poly.pdbx_strand_id
1 'polypeptide(L)'
;MSAYRELEGRFRRMAALGEAAGMLHWDMSVLMPPGGVPARTEQLTALKLTTHEMKTAPDLADLLDAAAEEILEGPWQTANLAEMRRSWVHANAVDADLVEAMTRAGSACEMVWREARPENDYARVLPYLKEVLNLSRQAASAKAA
;
A
#
# COMPACT_ATOMS: atom_id res chain seq x y z
N MET A 1 0.91 28.18 -6.60
CA MET A 1 0.25 27.40 -5.52
C MET A 1 1.38 26.93 -4.61
N SER A 2 1.23 26.92 -3.29
CA SER A 2 2.33 26.48 -2.40
C SER A 2 2.62 24.98 -2.62
N ALA A 3 3.88 24.58 -2.49
CA ALA A 3 4.33 23.20 -2.62
C ALA A 3 3.62 22.30 -1.60
N TYR A 4 3.45 22.78 -0.36
CA TYR A 4 2.69 22.05 0.66
C TYR A 4 1.23 21.83 0.26
N ARG A 5 0.56 22.85 -0.29
CA ARG A 5 -0.85 22.74 -0.74
C ARG A 5 -1.00 21.75 -1.90
N GLU A 6 0.00 21.68 -2.78
CA GLU A 6 0.02 20.69 -3.85
C GLU A 6 0.21 19.26 -3.30
N LEU A 7 1.15 19.06 -2.37
CA LEU A 7 1.32 17.78 -1.67
C LEU A 7 0.04 17.34 -0.98
N GLU A 8 -0.63 18.24 -0.28
CA GLU A 8 -1.90 17.95 0.37
C GLU A 8 -2.94 17.44 -0.63
N GLY A 9 -3.04 18.07 -1.80
CA GLY A 9 -3.91 17.62 -2.89
C GLY A 9 -3.55 16.23 -3.40
N ARG A 10 -2.26 15.96 -3.63
CA ARG A 10 -1.77 14.65 -4.10
C ARG A 10 -2.02 13.55 -3.08
N PHE A 11 -1.67 13.75 -1.82
CA PHE A 11 -1.89 12.78 -0.74
C PHE A 11 -3.37 12.56 -0.44
N ARG A 12 -4.22 13.59 -0.55
CA ARG A 12 -5.68 13.43 -0.44
C ARG A 12 -6.24 12.53 -1.53
N ARG A 13 -5.76 12.65 -2.77
CA ARG A 13 -6.14 11.74 -3.86
C ARG A 13 -5.68 10.30 -3.60
N MET A 14 -4.45 10.11 -3.14
CA MET A 14 -3.94 8.78 -2.75
C MET A 14 -4.78 8.16 -1.62
N ALA A 15 -5.17 8.97 -0.63
CA ALA A 15 -6.02 8.52 0.48
C ALA A 15 -7.40 8.04 -0.04
N ALA A 16 -8.05 8.80 -0.91
CA ALA A 16 -9.34 8.41 -1.50
C ALA A 16 -9.27 7.08 -2.29
N LEU A 17 -8.18 6.85 -3.04
CA LEU A 17 -7.95 5.57 -3.72
C LEU A 17 -7.74 4.42 -2.72
N GLY A 18 -7.02 4.67 -1.63
CA GLY A 18 -6.86 3.72 -0.54
C GLY A 18 -8.17 3.38 0.17
N GLU A 19 -9.01 4.38 0.43
CA GLU A 19 -10.35 4.21 1.00
C GLU A 19 -11.25 3.36 0.09
N ALA A 20 -11.22 3.63 -1.22
CA ALA A 20 -11.92 2.82 -2.21
C ALA A 20 -11.45 1.36 -2.15
N ALA A 21 -10.13 1.13 -2.14
CA ALA A 21 -9.56 -0.22 -1.98
C ALA A 21 -10.01 -0.89 -0.66
N GLY A 22 -10.11 -0.13 0.43
CA GLY A 22 -10.65 -0.61 1.71
C GLY A 22 -12.09 -1.09 1.60
N MET A 23 -12.95 -0.36 0.90
CA MET A 23 -14.33 -0.78 0.64
C MET A 23 -14.42 -2.04 -0.22
N LEU A 24 -13.57 -2.16 -1.25
CA LEU A 24 -13.53 -3.37 -2.07
C LEU A 24 -13.05 -4.58 -1.26
N HIS A 25 -12.10 -4.40 -0.34
CA HIS A 25 -11.63 -5.47 0.53
C HIS A 25 -12.71 -5.89 1.55
N TRP A 26 -13.47 -4.95 2.10
CA TRP A 26 -14.62 -5.26 2.96
C TRP A 26 -15.68 -6.05 2.20
N ASP A 27 -16.06 -5.63 1.00
CA ASP A 27 -17.01 -6.35 0.15
C ASP A 27 -16.54 -7.78 -0.14
N MET A 28 -15.27 -7.95 -0.52
CA MET A 28 -14.63 -9.25 -0.73
C MET A 28 -14.70 -10.18 0.49
N SER A 29 -14.84 -9.61 1.69
CA SER A 29 -14.81 -10.34 2.95
C SER A 29 -16.20 -10.68 3.48
N VAL A 30 -17.24 -9.97 3.06
CA VAL A 30 -18.57 -10.07 3.67
C VAL A 30 -19.68 -10.34 2.66
N LEU A 31 -19.65 -9.73 1.48
CA LEU A 31 -20.78 -9.74 0.53
C LEU A 31 -20.46 -10.45 -0.79
N MET A 32 -19.22 -10.35 -1.27
CA MET A 32 -18.84 -10.78 -2.60
C MET A 32 -19.05 -12.30 -2.78
N PRO A 33 -19.70 -12.75 -3.87
CA PRO A 33 -19.81 -14.18 -4.16
C PRO A 33 -18.44 -14.78 -4.51
N PRO A 34 -18.21 -16.09 -4.27
CA PRO A 34 -16.91 -16.74 -4.49
C PRO A 34 -16.34 -16.58 -5.90
N GLY A 35 -17.19 -16.54 -6.93
CA GLY A 35 -16.76 -16.35 -8.33
C GLY A 35 -16.20 -14.96 -8.65
N GLY A 36 -16.34 -13.98 -7.75
CA GLY A 36 -15.90 -12.60 -7.95
C GLY A 36 -14.41 -12.36 -7.68
N VAL A 37 -13.70 -13.36 -7.11
CA VAL A 37 -12.30 -13.22 -6.67
C VAL A 37 -11.37 -12.68 -7.77
N PRO A 38 -11.34 -13.22 -9.01
CA PRO A 38 -10.40 -12.74 -10.03
C PRO A 38 -10.58 -11.26 -10.36
N ALA A 39 -11.82 -10.82 -10.58
CA ALA A 39 -12.15 -9.43 -10.89
C ALA A 39 -11.85 -8.49 -9.72
N ARG A 40 -12.13 -8.92 -8.49
CA ARG A 40 -11.84 -8.14 -7.28
C ARG A 40 -10.33 -7.98 -7.06
N THR A 41 -9.55 -9.04 -7.30
CA THR A 41 -8.08 -8.99 -7.24
C THR A 41 -7.52 -8.01 -8.27
N GLU A 42 -8.05 -8.00 -9.49
CA GLU A 42 -7.63 -7.05 -10.54
C GLU A 42 -7.87 -5.60 -10.13
N GLN A 43 -9.07 -5.28 -9.63
CA GLN A 43 -9.42 -3.93 -9.15
C GLN A 43 -8.51 -3.46 -8.01
N LEU A 44 -8.28 -4.31 -7.02
CA LEU A 44 -7.40 -3.99 -5.89
C LEU A 44 -5.96 -3.80 -6.35
N THR A 45 -5.49 -4.58 -7.32
CA THR A 45 -4.14 -4.47 -7.89
C THR A 45 -3.98 -3.15 -8.64
N ALA A 46 -4.94 -2.79 -9.50
CA ALA A 46 -4.92 -1.53 -10.24
C ALA A 46 -4.88 -0.30 -9.31
N LEU A 47 -5.69 -0.29 -8.24
CA LEU A 47 -5.71 0.80 -7.26
C LEU A 47 -4.38 0.91 -6.49
N LYS A 48 -3.79 -0.24 -6.12
CA LYS A 48 -2.48 -0.28 -5.44
C LYS A 48 -1.35 0.21 -6.32
N LEU A 49 -1.29 -0.24 -7.58
CA LEU A 49 -0.28 0.21 -8.56
C LEU A 49 -0.41 1.71 -8.81
N THR A 50 -1.63 2.21 -9.09
CA THR A 50 -1.88 3.65 -9.27
C THR A 50 -1.41 4.47 -8.06
N THR A 51 -1.72 4.01 -6.85
CA THR A 51 -1.30 4.70 -5.62
C THR A 51 0.21 4.65 -5.43
N HIS A 52 0.86 3.52 -5.79
CA HIS A 52 2.30 3.36 -5.71
C HIS A 52 3.02 4.28 -6.71
N GLU A 53 2.60 4.29 -7.98
CA GLU A 53 3.11 5.20 -9.02
C GLU A 53 3.01 6.67 -8.60
N MET A 54 1.89 7.07 -8.00
CA MET A 54 1.74 8.43 -7.48
C MET A 54 2.70 8.73 -6.32
N LYS A 55 3.03 7.74 -5.48
CA LYS A 55 3.96 7.88 -4.35
C LYS A 55 5.43 7.84 -4.76
N THR A 56 5.74 7.19 -5.88
CA THR A 56 7.11 7.09 -6.43
C THR A 56 7.33 8.02 -7.61
N ALA A 57 6.40 8.95 -7.87
CA ALA A 57 6.52 9.96 -8.90
C ALA A 57 7.85 10.74 -8.73
N PRO A 58 8.66 10.89 -9.79
CA PRO A 58 10.00 11.48 -9.69
C PRO A 58 10.02 12.91 -9.11
N ASP A 59 8.97 13.68 -9.34
CA ASP A 59 8.83 15.06 -8.88
C ASP A 59 8.39 15.18 -7.41
N LEU A 60 7.97 14.09 -6.77
CA LEU A 60 7.48 14.13 -5.40
C LEU A 60 8.58 14.45 -4.38
N ALA A 61 9.83 14.05 -4.66
CA ALA A 61 10.98 14.37 -3.82
C ALA A 61 11.24 15.88 -3.79
N ASP A 62 11.36 16.49 -4.97
CA ASP A 62 11.57 17.93 -5.12
C ASP A 62 10.42 18.74 -4.48
N LEU A 63 9.19 18.25 -4.62
CA LEU A 63 8.02 18.89 -4.03
C LEU A 63 8.02 18.80 -2.49
N LEU A 64 8.44 17.67 -1.92
CA LEU A 64 8.63 17.50 -0.47
C LEU A 64 9.72 18.43 0.07
N ASP A 65 10.81 18.60 -0.68
CA ASP A 65 11.92 19.49 -0.30
C ASP A 65 11.49 20.96 -0.39
N ALA A 66 10.83 21.35 -1.47
CA ALA A 66 10.27 22.70 -1.61
C ALA A 66 9.27 23.04 -0.49
N ALA A 67 8.40 22.10 -0.10
CA ALA A 67 7.47 22.30 1.01
C ALA A 67 8.16 22.40 2.38
N ALA A 68 9.36 21.85 2.54
CA ALA A 68 10.13 21.96 3.78
C ALA A 68 10.71 23.36 4.00
N GLU A 69 10.92 24.11 2.91
CA GLU A 69 11.41 25.49 2.93
C GLU A 69 10.27 26.53 3.08
N GLU A 70 9.00 26.10 3.04
CA GLU A 70 7.85 26.98 3.21
C GLU A 70 7.56 27.28 4.69
N ILE A 71 6.96 28.46 4.95
CA ILE A 71 6.39 28.77 6.27
C ILE A 71 5.07 28.00 6.41
N LEU A 72 5.11 26.91 7.17
CA LEU A 72 3.95 26.07 7.44
C LEU A 72 3.07 26.65 8.57
N GLU A 73 1.76 26.43 8.45
CA GLU A 73 0.75 26.88 9.41
C GLU A 73 0.69 25.92 10.62
N GLY A 74 1.62 26.13 11.54
CA GLY A 74 1.61 25.49 12.86
C GLY A 74 2.01 24.00 12.87
N PRO A 75 1.93 23.36 14.04
CA PRO A 75 2.51 22.03 14.27
C PRO A 75 1.84 20.92 13.46
N TRP A 76 0.59 21.09 13.05
CA TRP A 76 -0.13 20.09 12.28
C TRP A 76 0.45 19.93 10.86
N GLN A 77 0.72 21.03 10.15
CA GLN A 77 1.28 20.96 8.81
C GLN A 77 2.70 20.40 8.82
N THR A 78 3.51 20.77 9.82
CA THR A 78 4.86 20.22 10.02
C THR A 78 4.82 18.70 10.25
N ALA A 79 3.92 18.22 11.12
CA ALA A 79 3.75 16.78 11.35
C ALA A 79 3.27 16.06 10.09
N ASN A 80 2.30 16.64 9.38
CA ASN A 80 1.77 16.08 8.14
C ASN A 80 2.86 15.95 7.06
N LEU A 81 3.69 16.98 6.89
CA LEU A 81 4.82 16.94 5.95
C LEU A 81 5.85 15.87 6.34
N ALA A 82 6.15 15.71 7.63
CA ALA A 82 7.04 14.65 8.10
C ALA A 82 6.48 13.25 7.80
N GLU A 83 5.17 13.05 7.98
CA GLU A 83 4.49 11.80 7.64
C GLU A 83 4.45 11.53 6.14
N MET A 84 4.23 12.56 5.31
CA MET A 84 4.32 12.48 3.85
C MET A 84 5.71 12.03 3.41
N ARG A 85 6.76 12.66 3.95
CA ARG A 85 8.15 12.29 3.67
C ARG A 85 8.47 10.87 4.10
N ARG A 86 8.04 10.45 5.30
CA ARG A 86 8.19 9.05 5.75
C ARG A 86 7.47 8.10 4.78
N SER A 87 6.25 8.42 4.36
CA SER A 87 5.51 7.59 3.41
C SER A 87 6.24 7.45 2.07
N TRP A 88 6.82 8.54 1.55
CA TRP A 88 7.61 8.55 0.33
C TRP A 88 8.90 7.73 0.45
N VAL A 89 9.69 7.92 1.52
CA VAL A 89 10.92 7.13 1.76
C VAL A 89 10.60 5.64 1.79
N HIS A 90 9.59 5.24 2.57
CA HIS A 90 9.22 3.83 2.68
C HIS A 90 8.67 3.23 1.37
N ALA A 91 8.05 4.05 0.52
CA ALA A 91 7.53 3.62 -0.77
C ALA A 91 8.63 3.49 -1.82
N ASN A 92 9.62 4.39 -1.83
CA ASN A 92 10.75 4.35 -2.76
C ASN A 92 11.84 3.36 -2.34
N ALA A 93 11.89 3.00 -1.07
CA ALA A 93 12.82 1.97 -0.58
C ALA A 93 12.47 0.56 -1.08
N VAL A 94 11.23 0.31 -1.52
CA VAL A 94 10.78 -1.00 -2.01
C VAL A 94 10.48 -0.88 -3.49
N ASP A 95 11.14 -1.71 -4.30
CA ASP A 95 10.94 -1.76 -5.74
C ASP A 95 9.56 -2.31 -6.12
N ALA A 96 9.09 -1.93 -7.31
CA ALA A 96 7.75 -2.26 -7.79
C ALA A 96 7.52 -3.79 -7.90
N ASP A 97 8.54 -4.55 -8.29
CA ASP A 97 8.45 -6.01 -8.42
C ASP A 97 8.19 -6.66 -7.05
N LEU A 98 8.89 -6.21 -6.01
CA LEU A 98 8.67 -6.66 -4.64
C LEU A 98 7.29 -6.27 -4.10
N VAL A 99 6.79 -5.06 -4.42
CA VAL A 99 5.43 -4.63 -4.06
C VAL A 99 4.36 -5.52 -4.71
N GLU A 100 4.53 -5.84 -6.00
CA GLU A 100 3.64 -6.73 -6.72
C GLU A 100 3.67 -8.15 -6.14
N ALA A 101 4.87 -8.70 -5.92
CA ALA A 101 5.06 -10.03 -5.34
C ALA A 101 4.40 -10.14 -3.96
N MET A 102 4.60 -9.16 -3.08
CA MET A 102 3.95 -9.11 -1.76
C MET A 102 2.43 -9.07 -1.86
N THR A 103 1.90 -8.29 -2.80
CA THR A 103 0.45 -8.18 -3.01
C THR A 103 -0.15 -9.51 -3.46
N ARG A 104 0.47 -10.16 -4.45
CA ARG A 104 0.02 -11.47 -4.96
C ARG A 104 0.13 -12.56 -3.89
N ALA A 105 1.26 -12.65 -3.19
CA ALA A 105 1.49 -13.63 -2.15
C ALA A 105 0.51 -13.46 -0.97
N GLY A 106 0.25 -12.21 -0.55
CA GLY A 106 -0.72 -11.90 0.50
C GLY A 106 -2.14 -12.35 0.14
N SER A 107 -2.61 -12.00 -1.06
CA SER A 107 -3.94 -12.43 -1.53
C SER A 107 -4.05 -13.95 -1.68
N ALA A 108 -3.04 -14.62 -2.24
CA ALA A 108 -3.03 -16.08 -2.37
C ALA A 108 -3.07 -16.77 -0.99
N CYS A 109 -2.24 -16.31 -0.05
CA CYS A 109 -2.21 -16.83 1.31
C CYS A 109 -3.54 -16.62 2.04
N GLU A 110 -4.16 -15.45 1.89
CA GLU A 110 -5.45 -15.14 2.51
C GLU A 110 -6.56 -16.07 2.00
N MET A 111 -6.63 -16.31 0.69
CA MET A 111 -7.65 -17.21 0.11
C MET A 111 -7.54 -18.63 0.68
N VAL A 112 -6.32 -19.18 0.72
CA VAL A 112 -6.08 -20.51 1.28
C VAL A 112 -6.39 -20.54 2.77
N TRP A 113 -6.02 -19.50 3.51
CA TRP A 113 -6.31 -19.38 4.94
C TRP A 113 -7.81 -19.34 5.24
N ARG A 114 -8.61 -18.66 4.41
CA ARG A 114 -10.07 -18.59 4.59
C ARG A 114 -10.73 -19.98 4.55
N GLU A 115 -10.23 -20.88 3.70
CA GLU A 115 -10.70 -22.27 3.61
C GLU A 115 -10.11 -23.17 4.70
N ALA A 116 -8.81 -23.03 4.96
CA ALA A 116 -8.09 -23.90 5.89
C ALA A 116 -8.37 -23.62 7.37
N ARG A 117 -8.73 -22.37 7.72
CA ARG A 117 -8.97 -21.97 9.12
C ARG A 117 -10.15 -22.72 9.76
N PRO A 118 -11.34 -22.82 9.13
CA PRO A 118 -12.44 -23.64 9.66
C PRO A 118 -12.06 -25.11 9.83
N GLU A 119 -11.17 -25.62 8.98
CA GLU A 119 -10.70 -27.02 8.99
C GLU A 119 -9.54 -27.24 9.98
N ASN A 120 -9.03 -26.18 10.61
CA ASN A 120 -7.82 -26.19 11.43
C ASN A 120 -6.58 -26.78 10.69
N ASP A 121 -6.52 -26.61 9.38
CA ASP A 121 -5.46 -27.16 8.53
C ASP A 121 -4.32 -26.15 8.34
N TYR A 122 -3.45 -26.07 9.34
CA TYR A 122 -2.25 -25.23 9.26
C TYR A 122 -1.30 -25.66 8.12
N ALA A 123 -1.20 -26.97 7.86
CA ALA A 123 -0.27 -27.51 6.87
C ALA A 123 -0.58 -26.99 5.46
N ARG A 124 -1.87 -26.79 5.15
CA ARG A 124 -2.34 -26.21 3.90
C ARG A 124 -1.94 -24.74 3.71
N VAL A 125 -1.90 -23.95 4.78
CA VAL A 125 -1.52 -22.52 4.74
C VAL A 125 0.00 -22.32 4.75
N LEU A 126 0.74 -23.21 5.43
CA LEU A 126 2.18 -23.11 5.65
C LEU A 126 3.03 -22.72 4.42
N PRO A 127 2.88 -23.33 3.23
CA PRO A 127 3.71 -22.95 2.08
C PRO A 127 3.47 -21.51 1.62
N TYR A 128 2.23 -21.03 1.66
CA TYR A 128 1.88 -19.66 1.28
C TYR A 128 2.35 -18.64 2.32
N LEU A 129 2.20 -18.97 3.60
CA LEU A 129 2.66 -18.12 4.69
C LEU A 129 4.19 -17.96 4.68
N LYS A 130 4.93 -19.02 4.35
CA LYS A 130 6.39 -18.95 4.19
C LYS A 130 6.80 -17.92 3.14
N GLU A 131 6.08 -17.86 2.02
CA GLU A 131 6.36 -16.89 0.96
C GLU A 131 6.01 -15.46 1.38
N VAL A 132 4.86 -15.26 2.02
CA VAL A 132 4.49 -13.95 2.61
C VAL A 132 5.56 -13.47 3.59
N LEU A 133 6.06 -14.35 4.46
CA LEU A 133 7.11 -14.02 5.43
C LEU A 133 8.45 -13.71 4.75
N ASN A 134 8.82 -14.47 3.73
CA ASN A 134 10.02 -14.25 2.93
C ASN A 134 10.01 -12.83 2.32
N LEU A 135 8.94 -12.48 1.59
CA LEU A 135 8.80 -11.18 0.94
C LEU A 135 8.71 -10.03 1.96
N SER A 136 8.04 -10.26 3.09
CA SER A 136 7.98 -9.28 4.18
C SER A 136 9.36 -8.95 4.76
N ARG A 137 10.26 -9.94 4.87
CA ARG A 137 11.64 -9.74 5.31
C ARG A 137 12.45 -8.96 4.29
N GLN A 138 12.30 -9.26 3.00
CA GLN A 138 12.96 -8.51 1.93
C GLN A 138 12.55 -7.03 1.96
N ALA A 139 11.26 -6.74 2.07
CA ALA A 139 10.77 -5.37 2.16
C ALA A 139 11.21 -4.66 3.44
N ALA A 140 11.34 -5.38 4.56
CA ALA A 140 11.89 -4.83 5.79
C ALA A 140 13.37 -4.47 5.64
N SER A 141 14.17 -5.35 5.03
CA SER A 141 15.58 -5.07 4.72
C SER A 141 15.74 -3.86 3.79
N ALA A 142 14.90 -3.76 2.76
CA ALA A 142 14.94 -2.64 1.82
C ALA A 142 14.61 -1.30 2.49
N LYS A 143 13.65 -1.28 3.42
CA LYS A 143 13.28 -0.10 4.21
C LYS A 143 14.29 0.28 5.31
N ALA A 144 15.18 -0.63 5.69
CA ALA A 144 16.16 -0.42 6.76
C ALA A 144 17.54 0.00 6.22
N ALA A 145 17.77 -0.13 4.91
CA ALA A 145 18.97 0.32 4.21
C ALA A 145 18.97 1.85 4.06
#